data_AF-A0A949LM75-F1
#
_entry.id   AF-A0A949LM75-F1
#
_cell.length_a   1.000
_cell.length_b   1.000
_cell.length_c   1.000
_cell.angle_alpha   90.00
_cell.angle_beta   90.00
_cell.angle_gamma   90.00
#
_symmetry.space_group_name_H-M   'P 1'
#
loop_
_entity.id
_entity.type
_entity.pdbx_description
1 polymer ?
#
loop_
_entity_poly.entity_id
_entity_poly.type
_entity_poly.pdbx_seq_one_letter_code
_entity_poly.pdbx_strand_id
1 'polypeptide(L)'
;PKAAANQEYKAALDKWKADSQAAQSAFKAAMADYLAKAKANAAARKSANDAFKSALEAARTTYKSAIAAATTAEAKTAAENARKAAVAAATAARDAAIKAIAALPAKPAKPAELPKPAKPTA
;
A
#
# COMPACT_ATOMS: atom_id res chain seq x y z
N PRO A 1 55.61 -5.81 -6.98
CA PRO A 1 55.97 -5.02 -8.18
C PRO A 1 54.74 -4.24 -8.70
N LYS A 2 54.92 -3.08 -9.34
CA LYS A 2 53.80 -2.21 -9.82
C LYS A 2 52.76 -2.93 -10.69
N ALA A 3 53.18 -3.95 -11.44
CA ALA A 3 52.30 -4.77 -12.27
C ALA A 3 51.24 -5.54 -11.46
N ALA A 4 51.61 -6.11 -10.31
CA ALA A 4 50.69 -6.85 -9.45
C ALA A 4 49.61 -5.92 -8.85
N ALA A 5 50.02 -4.75 -8.33
CA ALA A 5 49.10 -3.76 -7.79
C ALA A 5 48.09 -3.24 -8.84
N ASN A 6 48.52 -3.06 -10.09
CA ASN A 6 47.62 -2.68 -11.18
C ASN A 6 46.62 -3.79 -11.56
N GLN A 7 47.02 -5.06 -11.48
CA GLN A 7 46.11 -6.19 -11.71
C GLN A 7 45.05 -6.31 -10.59
N GLU A 8 45.47 -6.18 -9.33
CA GLU A 8 44.57 -6.17 -8.18
C GLU A 8 43.56 -5.01 -8.25
N TYR A 9 44.01 -3.82 -8.64
CA TYR A 9 43.12 -2.66 -8.85
C TYR A 9 42.09 -2.92 -9.95
N LYS A 10 42.49 -3.54 -11.07
CA LYS A 10 41.57 -3.86 -12.16
C LYS A 10 40.52 -4.90 -11.71
N ALA A 11 40.94 -5.93 -10.99
CA ALA A 11 40.03 -6.92 -10.43
C ALA A 11 39.05 -6.29 -9.42
N ALA A 12 39.54 -5.40 -8.56
CA ALA A 12 38.70 -4.66 -7.61
C ALA A 12 37.67 -3.76 -8.33
N LEU A 13 38.08 -3.07 -9.41
CA LEU A 13 37.17 -2.25 -10.22
C LEU A 13 36.07 -3.09 -10.89
N ASP A 14 36.42 -4.22 -11.47
CA ASP A 14 35.46 -5.08 -12.15
C ASP A 14 34.47 -5.69 -11.15
N LYS A 15 34.95 -6.08 -9.97
CA LYS A 15 34.08 -6.48 -8.85
C LYS A 15 33.16 -5.34 -8.41
N TRP A 16 33.68 -4.12 -8.22
CA TRP A 16 32.89 -2.95 -7.83
C TRP A 16 31.77 -2.65 -8.84
N LYS A 17 32.05 -2.74 -10.15
CA LYS A 17 31.03 -2.55 -11.19
C LYS A 17 29.95 -3.64 -11.11
N ALA A 18 30.35 -4.90 -10.97
CA ALA A 18 29.44 -6.04 -10.90
C ALA A 18 28.53 -5.94 -9.66
N ASP A 19 29.11 -5.68 -8.48
CA ASP A 19 28.36 -5.51 -7.24
C ASP A 19 27.41 -4.32 -7.31
N SER A 20 27.86 -3.19 -7.88
CA SER A 20 27.04 -1.99 -8.06
C SER A 20 25.86 -2.24 -9.00
N GLN A 21 26.09 -2.95 -10.10
CA GLN A 21 25.03 -3.31 -11.04
C GLN A 21 24.03 -4.30 -10.40
N ALA A 22 24.52 -5.29 -9.67
CA ALA A 22 23.67 -6.25 -8.96
C ALA A 22 22.78 -5.57 -7.92
N ALA A 23 23.35 -4.65 -7.14
CA ALA A 23 22.61 -3.86 -6.15
C ALA A 23 21.52 -2.99 -6.80
N GLN A 24 21.81 -2.34 -7.94
CA GLN A 24 20.83 -1.55 -8.70
C GLN A 24 19.70 -2.42 -9.26
N SER A 25 20.03 -3.60 -9.80
CA SER A 25 19.03 -4.54 -10.32
C SER A 25 18.12 -5.07 -9.21
N ALA A 26 18.69 -5.46 -8.07
CA ALA A 26 17.93 -5.88 -6.90
C ALA A 26 17.00 -4.77 -6.39
N PHE A 27 17.48 -3.53 -6.34
CA PHE A 27 16.66 -2.38 -5.97
C PHE A 27 15.48 -2.16 -6.92
N LYS A 28 15.71 -2.21 -8.24
CA LYS A 28 14.64 -2.05 -9.24
C LYS A 28 13.58 -3.16 -9.10
N ALA A 29 14.00 -4.41 -8.91
CA ALA A 29 13.10 -5.53 -8.71
C ALA A 29 12.26 -5.35 -7.42
N ALA A 30 12.91 -5.01 -6.31
CA ALA A 30 12.23 -4.74 -5.04
C ALA A 30 11.25 -3.56 -5.15
N MET A 31 11.63 -2.50 -5.89
CA MET A 31 10.78 -1.33 -6.10
C MET A 31 9.55 -1.67 -6.95
N ALA A 32 9.71 -2.47 -8.00
CA ALA A 32 8.60 -2.94 -8.83
C ALA A 32 7.59 -3.75 -8.01
N ASP A 33 8.09 -4.67 -7.18
CA ASP A 33 7.26 -5.45 -6.25
C ASP A 33 6.54 -4.57 -5.22
N TYR A 34 7.26 -3.62 -4.61
CA TYR A 34 6.65 -2.63 -3.70
C TYR A 34 5.53 -1.84 -4.37
N LEU A 35 5.75 -1.35 -5.60
CA LEU A 35 4.74 -0.57 -6.34
C LEU A 35 3.51 -1.42 -6.69
N ALA A 36 3.70 -2.68 -7.07
CA ALA A 36 2.59 -3.60 -7.32
C ALA A 36 1.74 -3.81 -6.05
N LYS A 37 2.39 -4.06 -4.91
CA LYS A 37 1.73 -4.18 -3.61
C LYS A 37 1.04 -2.87 -3.19
N ALA A 38 1.68 -1.72 -3.42
CA ALA A 38 1.11 -0.39 -3.13
C ALA A 38 -0.16 -0.13 -3.94
N LYS A 39 -0.15 -0.47 -5.24
CA LYS A 39 -1.32 -0.36 -6.11
C LYS A 39 -2.46 -1.27 -5.65
N ALA A 40 -2.16 -2.52 -5.32
CA ALA A 40 -3.16 -3.46 -4.81
C ALA A 40 -3.77 -2.99 -3.48
N ASN A 41 -2.94 -2.49 -2.56
CA ASN A 41 -3.39 -1.91 -1.29
C ASN A 41 -4.32 -0.72 -1.51
N ALA A 42 -3.94 0.23 -2.37
CA ALA A 42 -4.75 1.39 -2.70
C ALA A 42 -6.10 1.00 -3.34
N ALA A 43 -6.09 0.03 -4.27
CA ALA A 43 -7.30 -0.48 -4.89
C ALA A 43 -8.24 -1.14 -3.86
N ALA A 44 -7.71 -1.96 -2.94
CA ALA A 44 -8.49 -2.58 -1.89
C ALA A 44 -9.13 -1.54 -0.94
N ARG A 45 -8.37 -0.50 -0.55
CA ARG A 45 -8.90 0.62 0.25
C ARG A 45 -9.99 1.37 -0.49
N LYS A 46 -9.82 1.60 -1.79
CA LYS A 46 -10.85 2.25 -2.62
C LYS A 46 -12.12 1.40 -2.66
N SER A 47 -12.00 0.10 -2.91
CA SER A 47 -13.13 -0.83 -2.93
C SER A 47 -13.89 -0.86 -1.60
N ALA A 48 -13.19 -0.90 -0.46
CA ALA A 48 -13.81 -0.83 0.86
C ALA A 48 -14.58 0.48 1.08
N ASN A 49 -14.02 1.61 0.65
CA ASN A 49 -14.70 2.90 0.75
C ASN A 49 -15.89 3.02 -0.20
N ASP A 50 -15.80 2.49 -1.41
CA ASP A 50 -16.89 2.51 -2.38
C ASP A 50 -18.07 1.65 -1.88
N ALA A 51 -17.80 0.45 -1.35
CA ALA A 51 -18.80 -0.39 -0.71
C ALA A 51 -19.48 0.31 0.48
N PHE A 52 -18.69 1.01 1.31
CA PHE A 52 -19.23 1.82 2.41
C PHE A 52 -20.16 2.93 1.91
N LYS A 53 -19.77 3.68 0.87
CA LYS A 53 -20.62 4.72 0.28
C LYS A 53 -21.94 4.14 -0.24
N SER A 54 -21.88 3.04 -0.99
CA SER A 54 -23.08 2.35 -1.47
C SER A 54 -23.99 1.88 -0.34
N ALA A 55 -23.42 1.35 0.75
CA ALA A 55 -24.19 0.95 1.93
C ALA A 55 -24.87 2.15 2.62
N LEU A 56 -24.18 3.29 2.72
CA LEU A 56 -24.78 4.52 3.26
C LEU A 56 -25.89 5.09 2.38
N GLU A 57 -25.73 5.03 1.05
CA GLU A 57 -26.77 5.43 0.10
C GLU A 57 -27.99 4.51 0.21
N ALA A 58 -27.79 3.20 0.29
CA ALA A 58 -28.86 2.24 0.51
C ALA A 58 -29.59 2.52 1.84
N ALA A 59 -28.85 2.69 2.94
CA ALA A 59 -29.43 3.02 4.25
C ALA A 59 -30.23 4.33 4.22
N ARG A 60 -29.75 5.34 3.48
CA ARG A 60 -30.45 6.62 3.28
C ARG A 60 -31.74 6.43 2.47
N THR A 61 -31.69 5.68 1.38
CA THR A 61 -32.86 5.41 0.53
C THR A 61 -33.91 4.63 1.29
N THR A 62 -33.55 3.55 1.98
CA THR A 62 -34.44 2.77 2.84
C THR A 62 -35.05 3.65 3.93
N TYR A 63 -34.26 4.51 4.57
CA TYR A 63 -34.76 5.45 5.58
C TYR A 63 -35.78 6.44 5.00
N LYS A 64 -35.50 7.03 3.83
CA LYS A 64 -36.45 7.94 3.16
C LYS A 64 -37.78 7.27 2.84
N SER A 65 -37.74 6.04 2.33
CA SER A 65 -38.96 5.27 2.07
C SER A 65 -39.71 4.93 3.37
N ALA A 66 -39.00 4.50 4.41
CA ALA A 66 -39.59 4.15 5.69
C ALA A 66 -40.24 5.36 6.38
N ILE A 67 -39.58 6.53 6.38
CA ILE A 67 -40.12 7.73 7.03
C ILE A 67 -41.31 8.33 6.28
N ALA A 68 -41.33 8.20 4.94
CA ALA A 68 -42.47 8.63 4.13
C ALA A 68 -43.73 7.78 4.39
N ALA A 69 -43.55 6.49 4.68
CA ALA A 69 -44.64 5.59 5.05
C ALA A 69 -45.05 5.66 6.53
N ALA A 70 -44.21 6.25 7.40
CA ALA A 70 -44.41 6.25 8.84
C ALA A 70 -45.44 7.32 9.28
N THR A 71 -46.64 6.87 9.65
CA THR A 71 -47.73 7.73 10.15
C THR A 71 -47.72 7.93 11.66
N THR A 72 -47.03 7.06 12.41
CA THR A 72 -46.94 7.11 13.89
C THR A 72 -45.55 7.49 14.38
N ALA A 73 -45.44 7.93 15.64
CA ALA A 73 -44.16 8.25 16.26
C ALA A 73 -43.26 7.00 16.37
N GLU A 74 -43.85 5.86 16.73
CA GLU A 74 -43.16 4.58 16.87
C GLU A 74 -42.55 4.12 15.53
N ALA A 75 -43.29 4.26 14.42
CA ALA A 75 -42.79 3.92 13.09
C ALA A 75 -41.62 4.83 12.67
N LYS A 76 -41.67 6.12 13.02
CA LYS A 76 -40.56 7.05 12.76
C LYS A 76 -39.32 6.70 13.58
N THR A 77 -39.48 6.39 14.87
CA THR A 77 -38.38 5.93 15.73
C THR A 77 -37.79 4.61 15.23
N ALA A 78 -38.62 3.67 14.78
CA ALA A 78 -38.15 2.41 14.19
C ALA A 78 -37.31 2.65 12.92
N ALA A 79 -37.76 3.55 12.03
CA ALA A 79 -37.01 3.93 10.83
C ALA A 79 -35.65 4.56 11.17
N GLU A 80 -35.59 5.44 12.18
CA GLU A 80 -34.34 6.03 12.63
C GLU A 80 -33.39 4.99 13.22
N ASN A 81 -33.89 4.09 14.07
CA ASN A 81 -33.11 3.02 14.67
C ASN A 81 -32.56 2.07 13.61
N ALA A 82 -33.37 1.70 12.61
CA ALA A 82 -32.93 0.91 11.47
C ALA A 82 -31.81 1.61 10.68
N ARG A 83 -31.92 2.93 10.44
CA ARG A 83 -30.86 3.72 9.80
C ARG A 83 -29.57 3.71 10.62
N LYS A 84 -29.66 3.94 11.94
CA LYS A 84 -28.49 3.92 12.84
C LYS A 84 -27.81 2.56 12.83
N ALA A 85 -28.58 1.47 12.90
CA ALA A 85 -28.06 0.11 12.83
C ALA A 85 -27.37 -0.19 11.48
N ALA A 86 -27.99 0.20 10.37
CA ALA A 86 -27.40 0.03 9.03
C ALA A 86 -26.09 0.81 8.86
N VAL A 87 -26.01 2.04 9.37
CA VAL A 87 -24.78 2.85 9.35
C VAL A 87 -23.70 2.21 10.22
N ALA A 88 -24.04 1.73 11.42
CA ALA A 88 -23.09 1.04 12.29
C ALA A 88 -22.54 -0.24 11.64
N ALA A 89 -23.40 -1.03 11.01
CA ALA A 89 -22.99 -2.23 10.27
C ALA A 89 -22.08 -1.91 9.08
N ALA A 90 -22.40 -0.86 8.31
CA ALA A 90 -21.56 -0.39 7.21
C ALA A 90 -20.17 0.05 7.70
N THR A 91 -20.10 0.78 8.81
CA THR A 91 -18.84 1.21 9.42
C THR A 91 -18.02 0.00 9.88
N ALA A 92 -18.63 -0.94 10.61
CA ALA A 92 -17.96 -2.15 11.06
C ALA A 92 -17.43 -2.99 9.89
N ALA A 93 -18.21 -3.11 8.80
CA ALA A 93 -17.78 -3.81 7.59
C ALA A 93 -16.60 -3.10 6.91
N ARG A 94 -16.62 -1.76 6.83
CA ARG A 94 -15.50 -0.97 6.30
C ARG A 94 -14.23 -1.15 7.14
N ASP A 95 -14.36 -1.09 8.45
CA ASP A 95 -13.20 -1.22 9.36
C ASP A 95 -12.61 -2.63 9.31
N ALA A 96 -13.47 -3.66 9.26
CA ALA A 96 -13.04 -5.03 9.03
C ALA A 96 -12.33 -5.21 7.68
N ALA A 97 -12.88 -4.63 6.61
CA ALA A 97 -12.26 -4.64 5.30
C ALA A 97 -10.89 -3.95 5.31
N ILE A 98 -10.77 -2.77 5.93
CA ILE A 98 -9.50 -2.05 6.05
C ILE A 98 -8.48 -2.84 6.87
N LYS A 99 -8.91 -3.50 7.96
CA LYS A 99 -8.05 -4.34 8.79
C LYS A 99 -7.54 -5.59 8.05
N ALA A 100 -8.33 -6.13 7.11
CA ALA A 100 -7.94 -7.24 6.27
C ALA A 100 -6.94 -6.86 5.17
N ILE A 101 -6.76 -5.56 4.88
CA ILE A 101 -5.77 -5.11 3.89
C ILE A 101 -4.38 -5.27 4.47
N ALA A 102 -3.57 -6.12 3.84
CA ALA A 102 -2.18 -6.36 4.23
C ALA A 102 -1.38 -5.05 4.29
N ALA A 103 -0.56 -4.90 5.35
CA ALA A 103 0.34 -3.78 5.48
C ALA A 103 1.34 -3.75 4.31
N LEU A 104 1.68 -2.54 3.86
CA LEU A 104 2.72 -2.41 2.84
C LEU A 104 4.09 -2.72 3.43
N PRO A 105 4.95 -3.45 2.69
CA PRO A 105 6.34 -3.59 3.10
C PRO A 105 7.02 -2.22 3.11
N ALA A 106 8.12 -2.11 3.84
CA ALA A 106 8.94 -0.90 3.81
C ALA A 106 9.36 -0.59 2.37
N LYS A 107 9.31 0.69 2.01
CA LYS A 107 9.80 1.14 0.70
C LYS A 107 11.27 0.75 0.56
N PRO A 108 11.68 0.08 -0.54
CA PRO A 108 13.07 -0.26 -0.75
C PRO A 108 13.96 0.98 -0.68
N ALA A 109 15.07 0.87 0.05
CA ALA A 109 16.07 1.92 0.11
C ALA A 109 16.95 1.88 -1.13
N LYS A 110 17.31 3.05 -1.66
CA LYS A 110 18.28 3.14 -2.74
C LYS A 110 19.62 2.57 -2.23
N PRO A 111 20.31 1.71 -3.00
CA PRO A 111 21.62 1.20 -2.60
C PRO A 111 22.58 2.37 -2.35
N ALA A 112 23.34 2.30 -1.25
CA ALA A 112 24.46 3.19 -1.05
C ALA A 112 25.49 2.97 -2.17
N GLU A 113 26.07 4.05 -2.68
CA GLU A 113 27.15 3.93 -3.66
C GLU A 113 28.34 3.27 -2.98
N LEU A 114 28.75 2.12 -3.51
CA LEU A 114 29.95 1.44 -3.05
C LEU A 114 31.15 2.35 -3.32
N PRO A 115 32.10 2.50 -2.37
CA PRO A 115 33.29 3.30 -2.61
C PRO A 115 34.07 2.70 -3.78
N LYS A 116 34.35 3.53 -4.78
CA LYS A 116 35.14 3.11 -5.94
C LYS A 116 36.56 2.77 -5.47
N PRO A 117 37.15 1.64 -5.92
CA PRO A 117 38.54 1.31 -5.63
C PRO A 117 39.48 2.48 -5.97
N ALA A 118 40.41 2.77 -5.07
CA ALA A 118 41.42 3.79 -5.30
C ALA A 118 42.54 3.24 -6.20
N LYS A 119 43.00 4.05 -7.14
CA LYS A 119 44.15 3.68 -7.98
C LYS A 119 45.40 3.60 -7.09
N PRO A 120 46.23 2.56 -7.18
CA PRO A 120 47.44 2.46 -6.39
C PRO A 120 48.38 3.63 -6.71
N THR A 121 48.80 4.34 -5.66
CA THR A 121 49.85 5.36 -5.73
C THR A 121 51.20 4.67 -5.53
N ALA A 122 51.93 4.43 -6.64
CA ALA A 122 53.30 3.93 -6.65
C ALA A 122 54.10 4.51 -7.82
#